data_AF-A0A4P6MKK3-F1
#
_entry.id   AF-A0A4P6MKK3-F1
#
_cell.length_a   1.000
_cell.length_b   1.000
_cell.length_c   1.000
_cell.angle_alpha   90.00
_cell.angle_beta   90.00
_cell.angle_gamma   90.00
#
_symmetry.space_group_name_H-M   'P 1'
#
loop_
_entity.id
_entity.type
_entity.pdbx_description
1 polymer ?
#
loop_
_entity_poly.entity_id
_entity_poly.type
_entity_poly.pdbx_seq_one_letter_code
_entity_poly.pdbx_strand_id
1 'polypeptide(L)'
;MSEYEPEFVIDELVSLPDPLDSNIASVSVWTDANDPSEAHDVLLSASVGSDVIQISVDGDPLETEIAIYQAEVLLTFANCTPSYGPDYSELFGRSSQTIEQTTISKQANSEHGNVKLSATPSADFAIDQSQEHEIQRSGVFSEATFEHHTSNAVRFGNWKERQAQSGQRVPRYRGWSVTRRDRDDVSGVAAILRVKKNWIDFIEVSPKPESRLGKLFSVISKSTGSDDMKKKELFEALLKELTLQGLQSPSDKSMANLAIAGFIVRPKDDKEEMLVSNNSKRHVHIPEALLLPILRARAGTQEQVYKSVLSASNNQKNNEVKDFTPQSGYLDAKEAYYDLCLEFREHGAPFELAKLQAQYGEAVITDLKYIGALASDRRNTVYFISPYPDTEPEHAFDALALSQETVRFAETLVRDNPEISGTAIGLELAEHLGRDWSRGSAKRYGGQLKNWALRRGSKNRGRSLIIRGLVEERVLAMLADGRPATEIGELLKISPETVRRYDRARKKKGSDA
;
A
#
# COMPACT_ATOMS: atom_id res chain seq x y z
N MET A 1 -37.23 -24.28 30.14
CA MET A 1 -36.49 -23.05 29.81
C MET A 1 -36.18 -23.17 28.33
N SER A 2 -36.80 -22.33 27.49
CA SER A 2 -36.50 -22.32 26.07
C SER A 2 -35.04 -21.90 25.90
N GLU A 3 -34.24 -22.70 25.20
CA GLU A 3 -32.91 -22.31 24.76
C GLU A 3 -33.09 -21.10 23.84
N TYR A 4 -32.73 -19.92 24.34
CA TYR A 4 -32.74 -18.68 23.57
C TYR A 4 -31.51 -18.75 22.66
N GLU A 5 -31.73 -19.04 21.38
CA GLU A 5 -30.66 -18.96 20.38
C GLU A 5 -30.41 -17.50 20.00
N PRO A 6 -29.16 -17.04 19.94
CA PRO A 6 -28.83 -15.66 19.58
C PRO A 6 -29.20 -15.36 18.12
N GLU A 7 -29.77 -14.17 17.88
CA GLU A 7 -30.14 -13.69 16.52
C GLU A 7 -28.89 -13.32 15.70
N PHE A 8 -27.84 -12.86 16.39
CA PHE A 8 -26.60 -12.37 15.80
C PHE A 8 -25.37 -13.05 16.39
N VAL A 9 -24.32 -13.15 15.56
CA VAL A 9 -23.01 -13.70 15.94
C VAL A 9 -21.96 -12.59 15.86
N ILE A 10 -21.02 -12.61 16.80
CA ILE A 10 -19.87 -11.72 16.86
C ILE A 10 -18.65 -12.48 16.34
N ASP A 11 -18.03 -11.96 15.30
CA ASP A 11 -16.79 -12.52 14.74
C ASP A 11 -15.65 -11.50 14.82
N GLU A 12 -14.41 -11.98 14.83
CA GLU A 12 -13.23 -11.13 14.73
C GLU A 12 -13.08 -10.58 13.29
N LEU A 13 -12.59 -9.35 13.16
CA LEU A 13 -12.36 -8.73 11.85
C LEU A 13 -11.09 -9.32 11.20
N VAL A 14 -11.28 -9.98 10.07
CA VAL A 14 -10.30 -10.94 9.49
C VAL A 14 -9.23 -10.27 8.64
N SER A 15 -9.55 -9.13 8.05
CA SER A 15 -8.69 -8.41 7.11
C SER A 15 -8.05 -7.18 7.74
N LEU A 16 -7.52 -7.34 8.95
CA LEU A 16 -6.84 -6.25 9.62
C LEU A 16 -5.36 -6.20 9.22
N PRO A 17 -4.83 -5.00 8.95
CA PRO A 17 -3.40 -4.84 8.77
C PRO A 17 -2.65 -5.31 10.02
N ASP A 18 -1.58 -6.05 9.78
CA ASP A 18 -0.70 -6.50 10.83
C ASP A 18 -0.23 -5.33 11.71
N PRO A 19 -0.16 -5.51 13.04
CA PRO A 19 0.49 -4.54 13.91
C PRO A 19 1.98 -4.44 13.56
N LEU A 20 2.59 -3.30 13.89
CA LEU A 20 4.04 -3.11 13.76
C LEU A 20 4.78 -4.18 14.58
N ASP A 21 4.45 -4.27 15.87
CA ASP A 21 4.85 -5.35 16.76
C ASP A 21 3.90 -5.34 17.98
N SER A 22 3.32 -6.49 18.34
CA SER A 22 2.38 -6.60 19.46
C SER A 22 3.01 -6.35 20.82
N ASN A 23 4.34 -6.49 20.95
CA ASN A 23 5.06 -6.13 22.17
C ASN A 23 5.20 -4.61 22.35
N ILE A 24 5.16 -3.84 21.27
CA ILE A 24 5.34 -2.39 21.29
C ILE A 24 4.01 -1.68 21.37
N ALA A 25 3.06 -2.17 20.60
CA ALA A 25 1.73 -1.61 20.55
C ALA A 25 0.73 -2.74 20.32
N SER A 26 -0.23 -2.85 21.22
CA SER A 26 -1.39 -3.70 21.00
C SER A 26 -2.67 -2.97 21.32
N VAL A 27 -3.70 -3.29 20.56
CA VAL A 27 -5.06 -2.84 20.79
C VAL A 27 -5.96 -4.05 20.66
N SER A 28 -6.99 -4.11 21.48
CA SER A 28 -8.01 -5.15 21.44
C SER A 28 -9.35 -4.49 21.67
N VAL A 29 -10.33 -4.86 20.86
CA VAL A 29 -11.69 -4.35 20.94
C VAL A 29 -12.65 -5.52 20.83
N TRP A 30 -13.60 -5.60 21.75
CA TRP A 30 -14.58 -6.69 21.80
C TRP A 30 -15.86 -6.23 22.50
N THR A 31 -16.87 -7.09 22.55
CA THR A 31 -18.11 -6.91 23.30
C THR A 31 -18.33 -8.11 24.22
N ASP A 32 -18.95 -7.91 25.37
CA ASP A 32 -19.37 -8.96 26.30
C ASP A 32 -20.85 -9.37 26.10
N ALA A 33 -21.53 -8.79 25.11
CA ALA A 33 -22.90 -9.14 24.77
C ALA A 33 -22.97 -10.54 24.14
N ASN A 34 -23.76 -11.42 24.76
CA ASN A 34 -24.05 -12.76 24.22
C ASN A 34 -25.01 -12.73 23.02
N ASP A 35 -25.83 -11.68 22.90
CA ASP A 35 -26.72 -11.41 21.77
C ASP A 35 -26.73 -9.90 21.49
N PRO A 36 -26.04 -9.42 20.44
CA PRO A 36 -25.97 -7.99 20.10
C PRO A 36 -27.19 -7.53 19.28
N SER A 37 -28.39 -8.03 19.60
CA SER A 37 -29.65 -7.63 18.99
C SER A 37 -30.08 -6.21 19.40
N GLU A 38 -29.67 -5.77 20.58
CA GLU A 38 -29.85 -4.41 21.11
C GLU A 38 -28.52 -3.63 21.19
N ALA A 39 -28.55 -2.47 21.85
CA ALA A 39 -27.35 -1.71 22.14
C ALA A 39 -26.40 -2.52 23.04
N HIS A 40 -25.11 -2.53 22.70
CA HIS A 40 -24.10 -3.26 23.45
C HIS A 40 -22.83 -2.44 23.64
N ASP A 41 -22.13 -2.70 24.75
CA ASP A 41 -20.93 -1.96 25.11
C ASP A 41 -19.71 -2.43 24.31
N VAL A 42 -18.88 -1.45 23.94
CA VAL A 42 -17.58 -1.70 23.30
C VAL A 42 -16.51 -1.66 24.37
N LEU A 43 -15.87 -2.80 24.61
CA LEU A 43 -14.71 -2.91 25.49
C LEU A 43 -13.44 -2.66 24.70
N LEU A 44 -12.60 -1.77 25.22
CA LEU A 44 -11.32 -1.41 24.64
C LEU A 44 -10.18 -1.72 25.60
N SER A 45 -9.13 -2.39 25.12
CA SER A 45 -7.85 -2.49 25.80
C SER A 45 -6.76 -2.00 24.86
N ALA A 46 -5.82 -1.22 25.38
CA ALA A 46 -4.63 -0.81 24.66
C ALA A 46 -3.41 -0.96 25.56
N SER A 47 -2.28 -1.32 24.97
CA SER A 47 -1.01 -1.33 25.69
C SER A 47 0.13 -0.84 24.81
N VAL A 48 1.11 -0.25 25.47
CA VAL A 48 2.34 0.25 24.88
C VAL A 48 3.52 -0.35 25.64
N GLY A 49 4.46 -0.92 24.89
CA GLY A 49 5.71 -1.45 25.43
C GLY A 49 6.93 -0.71 24.90
N SER A 50 8.10 -1.18 25.33
CA SER A 50 9.39 -0.87 24.71
C SER A 50 9.98 -2.20 24.28
N ASP A 51 10.26 -2.33 22.99
CA ASP A 51 10.97 -3.49 22.42
C ASP A 51 11.82 -3.02 21.24
N VAL A 52 12.76 -3.86 20.83
CA VAL A 52 13.60 -3.62 19.65
C VAL A 52 12.84 -4.09 18.41
N ILE A 53 12.62 -3.19 17.46
CA ILE A 53 12.10 -3.54 16.14
C ILE A 53 13.22 -3.76 15.13
N GLN A 54 12.93 -4.62 14.16
CA GLN A 54 13.73 -4.76 12.95
C GLN A 54 13.04 -4.06 11.78
N ILE A 55 13.68 -3.00 11.29
CA ILE A 55 13.29 -2.27 10.09
C ILE A 55 14.06 -2.86 8.90
N SER A 56 13.38 -3.22 7.83
CA SER A 56 14.04 -3.80 6.65
C SER A 56 14.56 -2.69 5.74
N VAL A 57 15.87 -2.65 5.50
CA VAL A 57 16.52 -1.73 4.58
C VAL A 57 17.11 -2.52 3.41
N ASP A 58 16.41 -2.60 2.27
CA ASP A 58 16.83 -3.42 1.11
C ASP A 58 17.20 -4.88 1.47
N GLY A 59 16.48 -5.45 2.45
CA GLY A 59 16.72 -6.82 2.94
C GLY A 59 17.68 -6.91 4.13
N ASP A 60 18.41 -5.84 4.45
CA ASP A 60 19.23 -5.75 5.65
C ASP A 60 18.40 -5.26 6.84
N PRO A 61 18.25 -6.05 7.92
CA PRO A 61 17.54 -5.59 9.10
C PRO A 61 18.38 -4.55 9.86
N LEU A 62 17.71 -3.47 10.26
CA LEU A 62 18.20 -2.42 11.13
C LEU A 62 17.43 -2.50 12.44
N GLU A 63 18.15 -2.61 13.55
CA GLU A 63 17.56 -2.71 14.88
C GLU A 63 17.43 -1.32 15.51
N THR A 64 16.29 -1.03 16.12
CA THR A 64 16.06 0.19 16.89
C THR A 64 15.04 -0.07 17.98
N GLU A 65 15.25 0.52 19.15
CA GLU A 65 14.26 0.55 20.21
C GLU A 65 13.24 1.67 19.92
N ILE A 66 11.98 1.47 20.28
CA ILE A 66 10.93 2.49 20.15
C ILE A 66 10.45 2.92 21.54
N ALA A 67 10.44 4.23 21.78
CA ALA A 67 9.77 4.82 22.92
C ALA A 67 8.53 5.60 22.49
N ILE A 68 7.37 5.23 23.03
CA ILE A 68 6.11 5.94 22.83
C ILE A 68 5.80 6.73 24.10
N TYR A 69 5.61 8.04 23.97
CA TYR A 69 5.29 8.96 25.05
C TYR A 69 3.80 9.26 25.17
N GLN A 70 3.08 9.16 24.04
CA GLN A 70 1.64 9.37 23.97
C GLN A 70 1.07 8.60 22.78
N ALA A 71 -0.11 8.03 22.96
CA ALA A 71 -0.84 7.34 21.90
C ALA A 71 -2.32 7.70 21.94
N GLU A 72 -2.97 7.46 20.80
CA GLU A 72 -4.38 7.69 20.61
C GLU A 72 -5.02 6.43 20.05
N VAL A 73 -6.19 6.05 20.56
CA VAL A 73 -7.02 5.01 19.97
C VAL A 73 -8.22 5.67 19.32
N LEU A 74 -8.32 5.55 18.01
CA LEU A 74 -9.47 5.99 17.22
C LEU A 74 -10.40 4.81 16.95
N LEU A 75 -11.69 4.98 17.23
CA LEU A 75 -12.74 4.03 16.86
C LEU A 75 -13.42 4.44 15.56
N THR A 76 -13.60 3.46 14.68
CA THR A 76 -14.37 3.57 13.45
C THR A 76 -15.58 2.65 13.53
N PHE A 77 -16.74 3.17 13.15
CA PHE A 77 -18.03 2.50 13.27
C PHE A 77 -18.62 2.27 11.87
N ALA A 78 -18.89 1.02 11.51
CA ALA A 78 -19.52 0.63 10.26
C ALA A 78 -20.94 0.11 10.52
N ASN A 79 -21.93 0.65 9.80
CA ASN A 79 -23.36 0.30 9.91
C ASN A 79 -23.93 0.28 11.34
N CYS A 80 -23.33 1.06 12.24
CA CYS A 80 -23.79 1.24 13.61
C CYS A 80 -23.80 2.72 14.00
N THR A 81 -24.52 2.99 15.08
CA THR A 81 -24.65 4.31 15.68
C THR A 81 -24.06 4.26 17.08
N PRO A 82 -22.94 4.97 17.33
CA PRO A 82 -22.33 5.00 18.65
C PRO A 82 -23.10 5.93 19.59
N SER A 83 -23.11 5.56 20.86
CA SER A 83 -23.61 6.33 22.00
C SER A 83 -22.60 6.22 23.14
N TYR A 84 -22.77 7.04 24.18
CA TYR A 84 -21.83 7.09 25.30
C TYR A 84 -22.02 5.88 26.21
N GLY A 85 -20.92 5.17 26.48
CA GLY A 85 -20.88 4.05 27.40
C GLY A 85 -20.79 4.49 28.87
N PRO A 86 -20.85 3.53 29.81
CA PRO A 86 -20.86 3.81 31.24
C PRO A 86 -19.62 4.57 31.72
N ASP A 87 -18.44 4.24 31.18
CA ASP A 87 -17.16 4.83 31.60
C ASP A 87 -16.88 6.18 30.90
N TYR A 88 -17.79 6.68 30.05
CA TYR A 88 -17.60 7.94 29.32
C TYR A 88 -17.57 9.16 30.26
N SER A 89 -18.39 9.14 31.31
CA SER A 89 -18.56 10.27 32.22
C SER A 89 -17.48 10.39 33.32
N GLU A 90 -16.80 9.28 33.64
CA GLU A 90 -15.88 9.22 34.77
C GLU A 90 -14.49 9.82 34.50
N LEU A 91 -14.17 10.15 33.24
CA LEU A 91 -12.82 10.48 32.79
C LEU A 91 -12.62 11.92 32.27
N PHE A 92 -13.61 12.81 32.42
CA PHE A 92 -13.32 14.24 32.27
C PHE A 92 -12.49 14.73 33.47
N GLY A 93 -11.16 14.81 33.29
CA GLY A 93 -10.25 15.55 34.18
C GLY A 93 -9.69 14.81 35.40
N ARG A 94 -9.63 13.47 35.40
CA ARG A 94 -8.93 12.71 36.46
C ARG A 94 -7.49 12.36 36.06
N SER A 95 -6.55 12.56 36.97
CA SER A 95 -5.13 12.18 36.85
C SER A 95 -4.94 10.69 37.14
N SER A 96 -4.06 10.04 36.37
CA SER A 96 -3.71 8.61 36.46
C SER A 96 -3.41 8.15 37.90
N GLN A 97 -3.97 7.02 38.31
CA GLN A 97 -3.54 6.29 39.52
C GLN A 97 -2.74 5.06 39.10
N THR A 98 -1.53 4.93 39.64
CA THR A 98 -0.70 3.74 39.41
C THR A 98 -1.27 2.57 40.21
N ILE A 99 -1.79 1.56 39.52
CA ILE A 99 -2.17 0.28 40.10
C ILE A 99 -1.26 -0.79 39.50
N GLU A 100 -0.54 -1.53 40.35
CA GLU A 100 0.27 -2.68 39.95
C GLU A 100 -0.62 -3.91 39.81
N GLN A 101 -0.76 -4.44 38.60
CA GLN A 101 -1.42 -5.73 38.36
C GLN A 101 -0.48 -6.73 37.70
N THR A 102 -0.38 -7.91 38.29
CA THR A 102 0.33 -9.06 37.72
C THR A 102 -0.64 -9.86 36.85
N THR A 103 -0.52 -9.73 35.52
CA THR A 103 -1.28 -10.60 34.59
C THR A 103 -0.41 -11.75 34.09
N ILE A 104 -0.92 -12.98 34.21
CA ILE A 104 -0.30 -14.19 33.67
C ILE A 104 -0.91 -14.43 32.28
N SER A 105 -0.15 -14.19 31.21
CA SER A 105 -0.55 -14.52 29.84
C SER A 105 0.01 -15.88 29.43
N LYS A 106 -0.86 -16.84 29.08
CA LYS A 106 -0.46 -18.09 28.41
C LYS A 106 -0.41 -17.84 26.89
N GLN A 107 0.78 -17.76 26.31
CA GLN A 107 0.96 -17.85 24.86
C GLN A 107 1.14 -19.32 24.48
N ALA A 108 0.20 -19.87 23.72
CA ALA A 108 0.37 -21.17 23.09
C ALA A 108 1.27 -20.98 21.85
N ASN A 109 2.52 -21.43 21.94
CA ASN A 109 3.40 -21.55 20.79
C ASN A 109 2.90 -22.72 19.93
N SER A 110 2.12 -22.44 18.88
CA SER A 110 1.83 -23.44 17.85
C SER A 110 2.99 -23.48 16.86
N GLU A 111 4.06 -24.20 17.20
CA GLU A 111 5.05 -24.61 16.20
C GLU A 111 4.38 -25.55 15.19
N HIS A 112 4.38 -25.15 13.92
CA HIS A 112 3.95 -25.99 12.80
C HIS A 112 4.89 -27.18 12.64
N GLY A 113 4.60 -28.27 13.36
CA GLY A 113 5.17 -29.58 13.12
C GLY A 113 4.60 -30.18 11.83
N ASN A 114 5.43 -30.25 10.78
CA ASN A 114 5.15 -31.02 9.58
C ASN A 114 5.06 -32.52 9.94
N VAL A 115 3.85 -33.03 10.12
CA VAL A 115 3.60 -34.47 10.29
C VAL A 115 3.59 -35.15 8.91
N LYS A 116 4.72 -35.74 8.53
CA LYS A 116 4.75 -36.79 7.49
C LYS A 116 4.31 -38.11 8.12
N LEU A 117 3.05 -38.47 7.91
CA LEU A 117 2.53 -39.81 8.19
C LEU A 117 3.10 -40.81 7.17
N SER A 118 4.04 -41.63 7.61
CA SER A 118 4.36 -42.90 6.98
C SER A 118 4.01 -44.02 7.96
N ALA A 119 3.08 -44.87 7.55
CA ALA A 119 2.55 -45.96 8.35
C ALA A 119 3.46 -47.19 8.26
N THR A 120 3.98 -47.65 9.40
CA THR A 120 4.28 -49.07 9.65
C THR A 120 4.40 -49.29 11.17
N PRO A 121 3.92 -50.43 11.71
CA PRO A 121 3.71 -50.58 13.14
C PRO A 121 4.90 -51.23 13.85
N SER A 122 5.00 -50.94 15.14
CA SER A 122 5.78 -51.63 16.19
C SER A 122 7.12 -50.99 16.55
N ALA A 123 7.12 -50.18 17.61
CA ALA A 123 7.96 -50.38 18.79
C ALA A 123 7.75 -49.23 19.79
N ASP A 124 7.44 -49.61 21.03
CA ASP A 124 7.67 -48.92 22.30
C ASP A 124 7.38 -47.41 22.39
N PHE A 125 6.23 -47.11 23.01
CA PHE A 125 5.90 -45.80 23.57
C PHE A 125 6.91 -45.43 24.67
N ALA A 126 7.96 -44.68 24.30
CA ALA A 126 8.60 -43.76 25.21
C ALA A 126 7.78 -42.46 25.19
N ILE A 127 7.04 -42.20 26.27
CA ILE A 127 6.43 -40.90 26.51
C ILE A 127 7.58 -39.94 26.83
N ASP A 128 8.03 -39.22 25.81
CA ASP A 128 8.89 -38.06 25.99
C ASP A 128 7.99 -36.93 26.51
N GLN A 129 8.02 -36.71 27.82
CA GLN A 129 7.43 -35.51 28.43
C GLN A 129 8.28 -34.33 27.95
N SER A 130 7.87 -33.72 26.84
CA SER A 130 8.29 -32.38 26.50
C SER A 130 7.90 -31.47 27.66
N GLN A 131 8.87 -31.11 28.50
CA GLN A 131 8.72 -30.04 29.47
C GLN A 131 8.35 -28.78 28.68
N GLU A 132 7.08 -28.40 28.73
CA GLU A 132 6.67 -27.04 28.42
C GLU A 132 7.47 -26.13 29.35
N HIS A 133 8.50 -25.49 28.80
CA HIS A 133 9.10 -24.34 29.45
C HIS A 133 8.08 -23.21 29.40
N GLU A 134 7.22 -23.15 30.42
CA GLU A 134 6.40 -21.99 30.73
C GLU A 134 7.37 -20.85 31.11
N ILE A 135 7.76 -20.05 30.13
CA ILE A 135 8.52 -18.82 30.39
C ILE A 135 7.52 -17.83 31.01
N GLN A 136 7.41 -17.85 32.34
CA GLN A 136 6.74 -16.81 33.10
C GLN A 136 7.50 -15.50 32.91
N ARG A 137 7.03 -14.66 31.98
CA ARG A 137 7.38 -13.23 31.96
C ARG A 137 6.36 -12.48 32.79
N SER A 138 6.70 -12.20 34.05
CA SER A 138 5.96 -11.25 34.87
C SER A 138 6.17 -9.85 34.30
N GLY A 139 5.22 -9.34 33.53
CA GLY A 139 5.16 -7.92 33.16
C GLY A 139 4.55 -7.11 34.30
N VAL A 140 5.29 -6.16 34.86
CA VAL A 140 4.72 -5.12 35.73
C VAL A 140 4.08 -4.10 34.79
N PHE A 141 2.75 -4.01 34.81
CA PHE A 141 2.04 -2.98 34.07
C PHE A 141 1.52 -1.90 35.02
N SER A 142 1.69 -0.64 34.65
CA SER A 142 1.01 0.48 35.33
C SER A 142 -0.23 0.87 34.55
N GLU A 143 -1.37 0.97 35.24
CA GLU A 143 -2.63 1.37 34.64
C GLU A 143 -2.60 2.84 34.20
N ALA A 144 -2.92 3.07 32.92
CA ALA A 144 -3.08 4.41 32.36
C ALA A 144 -4.57 4.75 32.21
N THR A 145 -4.94 5.99 32.47
CA THR A 145 -6.31 6.48 32.24
C THR A 145 -6.44 7.04 30.83
N PHE A 146 -7.52 6.67 30.13
CA PHE A 146 -7.88 7.30 28.87
C PHE A 146 -8.45 8.70 29.10
N GLU A 147 -8.11 9.64 28.22
CA GLU A 147 -8.76 10.94 28.13
C GLU A 147 -9.50 11.05 26.79
N HIS A 148 -10.79 11.34 26.84
CA HIS A 148 -11.57 11.67 25.65
C HIS A 148 -11.20 13.06 25.15
N HIS A 149 -10.79 13.14 23.89
CA HIS A 149 -10.55 14.42 23.22
C HIS A 149 -11.44 14.61 21.99
N THR A 150 -12.09 13.54 21.52
CA THR A 150 -13.21 13.56 20.57
C THR A 150 -14.21 12.47 20.95
N SER A 151 -15.42 12.47 20.35
CA SER A 151 -16.45 11.48 20.65
C SER A 151 -16.05 10.03 20.31
N ASN A 152 -15.09 9.85 19.40
CA ASN A 152 -14.70 8.53 18.87
C ASN A 152 -13.23 8.21 19.14
N ALA A 153 -12.54 9.00 19.96
CA ALA A 153 -11.12 8.78 20.21
C ALA A 153 -10.69 9.14 21.62
N VAL A 154 -9.84 8.28 22.16
CA VAL A 154 -9.22 8.42 23.47
C VAL A 154 -7.72 8.52 23.34
N ARG A 155 -7.08 9.25 24.24
CA ARG A 155 -5.62 9.37 24.32
C ARG A 155 -5.10 8.92 25.68
N PHE A 156 -3.86 8.47 25.73
CA PHE A 156 -3.17 8.14 26.97
C PHE A 156 -1.68 8.51 26.86
N GLY A 157 -1.07 8.82 28.01
CA GLY A 157 0.28 9.37 28.09
C GLY A 157 0.34 10.88 27.82
N ASN A 158 1.48 11.48 28.14
CA ASN A 158 1.74 12.91 27.98
C ASN A 158 3.11 13.14 27.33
N TRP A 159 3.11 13.45 26.04
CA TRP A 159 4.37 13.66 25.30
C TRP A 159 5.22 14.82 25.83
N LYS A 160 4.62 15.78 26.54
CA LYS A 160 5.33 16.93 27.12
C LYS A 160 6.22 16.54 28.30
N GLU A 161 5.86 15.48 29.01
CA GLU A 161 6.63 14.96 30.15
C GLU A 161 7.83 14.12 29.72
N ARG A 162 7.88 13.70 28.44
CA ARG A 162 8.97 12.90 27.85
C ARG A 162 9.25 11.59 28.61
N GLN A 163 8.26 11.08 29.34
CA GLN A 163 8.32 9.78 29.99
C GLN A 163 7.75 8.70 29.06
N ALA A 164 8.55 7.70 28.70
CA ALA A 164 8.09 6.61 27.86
C ALA A 164 7.00 5.80 28.59
N GLN A 165 5.94 5.43 27.89
CA GLN A 165 4.79 4.69 28.43
C GLN A 165 5.04 3.17 28.37
N SER A 166 6.30 2.73 28.46
CA SER A 166 6.67 1.31 28.40
C SER A 166 6.04 0.54 29.55
N GLY A 167 5.32 -0.54 29.23
CA GLY A 167 4.60 -1.34 30.22
C GLY A 167 3.32 -0.67 30.72
N GLN A 168 2.80 0.34 30.03
CA GLN A 168 1.49 0.87 30.35
C GLN A 168 0.39 0.12 29.63
N ARG A 169 -0.67 -0.19 30.36
CA ARG A 169 -1.87 -0.82 29.81
C ARG A 169 -3.10 -0.08 30.31
N VAL A 170 -4.07 0.07 29.44
CA VAL A 170 -5.42 0.45 29.86
C VAL A 170 -6.30 -0.79 29.82
N PRO A 171 -6.74 -1.32 30.97
CA PRO A 171 -7.58 -2.50 31.00
C PRO A 171 -9.05 -2.13 30.76
N ARG A 172 -9.67 -2.78 29.77
CA ARG A 172 -11.14 -2.95 29.64
C ARG A 172 -11.99 -1.68 29.78
N TYR A 173 -11.66 -0.65 29.02
CA TYR A 173 -12.40 0.61 29.00
C TYR A 173 -13.75 0.48 28.25
N ARG A 174 -14.86 0.93 28.86
CA ARG A 174 -16.23 0.89 28.31
C ARG A 174 -16.78 2.30 28.03
N GLY A 175 -16.11 3.02 27.13
CA GLY A 175 -16.49 4.40 26.77
C GLY A 175 -17.63 4.53 25.78
N TRP A 176 -18.01 3.45 25.09
CA TRP A 176 -18.97 3.49 23.99
C TRP A 176 -19.97 2.35 24.10
N SER A 177 -21.19 2.62 23.67
CA SER A 177 -22.23 1.63 23.43
C SER A 177 -22.73 1.80 21.99
N VAL A 178 -22.87 0.72 21.23
CA VAL A 178 -23.20 0.76 19.80
C VAL A 178 -24.53 0.10 19.53
N THR A 179 -25.32 0.69 18.63
CA THR A 179 -26.58 0.13 18.15
C THR A 179 -26.50 -0.05 16.64
N ARG A 180 -26.93 -1.21 16.13
CA ARG A 180 -26.95 -1.48 14.68
C ARG A 180 -27.98 -0.58 13.99
N ARG A 181 -27.67 -0.12 12.78
CA ARG A 181 -28.61 0.68 11.98
C ARG A 181 -29.62 -0.18 11.24
N ASP A 182 -29.16 -1.33 10.75
CA ASP A 182 -29.95 -2.31 10.03
C ASP A 182 -29.71 -3.70 10.66
N ARG A 183 -30.78 -4.51 10.74
CA ARG A 183 -30.74 -5.87 11.27
C ARG A 183 -30.23 -6.87 10.24
N ASP A 184 -30.38 -6.55 8.96
CA ASP A 184 -30.04 -7.47 7.86
C ASP A 184 -28.58 -7.29 7.41
N ASP A 185 -27.97 -6.12 7.66
CA ASP A 185 -26.60 -5.83 7.24
C ASP A 185 -25.55 -6.14 8.32
N VAL A 186 -24.34 -6.49 7.88
CA VAL A 186 -23.16 -6.60 8.74
C VAL A 186 -22.80 -5.23 9.32
N SER A 187 -22.51 -5.21 10.61
CA SER A 187 -22.01 -4.04 11.33
C SER A 187 -20.67 -4.35 11.99
N GLY A 188 -19.88 -3.32 12.32
CA GLY A 188 -18.58 -3.56 12.92
C GLY A 188 -17.95 -2.34 13.58
N VAL A 189 -17.01 -2.63 14.46
CA VAL A 189 -16.23 -1.65 15.20
C VAL A 189 -14.76 -1.97 15.00
N ALA A 190 -13.97 -0.97 14.62
CA ALA A 190 -12.52 -1.08 14.49
C ALA A 190 -11.82 -0.04 15.37
N ALA A 191 -10.83 -0.47 16.14
CA ALA A 191 -9.97 0.35 16.97
C ALA A 191 -8.58 0.45 16.34
N ILE A 192 -8.09 1.67 16.14
CA ILE A 192 -6.78 1.94 15.54
C ILE A 192 -5.94 2.68 16.57
N LEU A 193 -4.86 2.04 17.03
CA LEU A 193 -3.86 2.69 17.88
C LEU A 193 -2.87 3.44 16.99
N ARG A 194 -2.78 4.75 17.20
CA ARG A 194 -2.02 5.67 16.38
C ARG A 194 -1.20 6.67 17.20
N VAL A 195 -0.10 7.14 16.61
CA VAL A 195 0.84 8.07 17.25
C VAL A 195 1.21 9.22 16.32
N LYS A 196 1.41 10.42 16.88
CA LYS A 196 2.03 11.54 16.16
C LYS A 196 3.53 11.38 16.13
N LYS A 197 4.15 12.02 15.15
CA LYS A 197 5.61 12.04 15.00
C LYS A 197 6.37 12.51 16.25
N ASN A 198 5.84 13.47 17.00
CA ASN A 198 6.46 13.97 18.23
C ASN A 198 6.08 13.16 19.49
N TRP A 199 5.26 12.12 19.36
CA TRP A 199 4.84 11.26 20.46
C TRP A 199 5.59 9.93 20.53
N ILE A 200 6.44 9.67 19.55
CA ILE A 200 7.25 8.46 19.44
C ILE A 200 8.68 8.89 19.14
N ASP A 201 9.68 8.22 19.71
CA ASP A 201 11.09 8.39 19.38
C ASP A 201 11.76 7.03 19.17
N PHE A 202 12.83 7.05 18.38
CA PHE A 202 13.62 5.88 18.03
C PHE A 202 14.92 5.98 18.83
N ILE A 203 15.15 5.00 19.68
CA ILE A 203 16.26 4.92 20.61
C ILE A 203 17.24 3.87 20.08
N GLU A 204 18.53 4.15 20.23
CA GLU A 204 19.62 3.20 19.92
C GLU A 204 19.51 2.55 18.53
N VAL A 205 19.68 3.37 17.49
CA VAL A 205 19.71 2.87 16.11
C VAL A 205 21.01 2.11 15.85
N SER A 206 20.90 0.81 15.59
CA SER A 206 22.03 -0.09 15.37
C SER A 206 21.86 -0.89 14.07
N PRO A 207 22.38 -0.37 12.94
CA PRO A 207 22.45 -1.14 11.70
C PRO A 207 23.49 -2.26 11.80
N LYS A 208 23.23 -3.39 11.15
CA LYS A 208 24.17 -4.53 11.11
C LYS A 208 25.58 -4.10 10.69
N PRO A 209 26.63 -4.38 11.48
CA PRO A 209 27.99 -3.89 11.19
C PRO A 209 28.56 -4.35 9.84
N GLU A 210 28.06 -5.46 9.32
CA GLU A 210 28.52 -6.07 8.07
C GLU A 210 27.96 -5.37 6.82
N SER A 211 26.80 -4.70 6.94
CA SER A 211 26.15 -4.02 5.83
C SER A 211 26.90 -2.75 5.42
N ARG A 212 26.69 -2.31 4.18
CA ARG A 212 27.29 -1.07 3.67
C ARG A 212 26.89 0.12 4.51
N LEU A 213 25.61 0.20 4.86
CA LEU A 213 25.06 1.22 5.74
C LEU A 213 25.65 1.13 7.14
N GLY A 214 25.75 -0.07 7.73
CA GLY A 214 26.29 -0.26 9.08
C GLY A 214 27.78 0.08 9.20
N LYS A 215 28.58 -0.21 8.17
CA LYS A 215 29.99 0.22 8.10
C LYS A 215 30.12 1.74 8.15
N LEU A 216 29.32 2.46 7.35
CA LEU A 216 29.36 3.93 7.34
C LEU A 216 28.83 4.52 8.65
N PHE A 217 27.71 3.98 9.15
CA PHE A 217 27.10 4.46 10.38
C PHE A 217 28.00 4.22 11.60
N SER A 218 28.70 3.08 11.69
CA SER A 218 29.62 2.77 12.79
C SER A 218 30.85 3.69 12.81
N VAL A 219 31.37 4.10 11.64
CA VAL A 219 32.44 5.09 11.54
C VAL A 219 31.97 6.44 12.08
N ILE A 220 30.79 6.89 11.66
CA ILE A 220 30.20 8.17 12.09
C ILE A 220 29.85 8.14 13.58
N SER A 221 29.30 7.03 14.08
CA SER A 221 28.87 6.89 15.47
C SER A 221 30.02 6.87 16.49
N LYS A 222 31.23 6.50 16.06
CA LYS A 222 32.44 6.55 16.88
C LYS A 222 33.15 7.90 16.83
N SER A 223 32.78 8.76 15.89
CA SER A 223 33.37 10.10 15.74
C SER A 223 32.80 11.05 16.78
N THR A 224 33.66 11.87 17.37
CA THR A 224 33.26 12.99 18.24
C THR A 224 33.19 14.31 17.49
N GLY A 225 33.36 14.29 16.16
CA GLY A 225 33.28 15.48 15.32
C GLY A 225 31.86 16.03 15.28
N SER A 226 31.70 17.35 15.41
CA SER A 226 30.41 18.03 15.35
C SER A 226 29.60 17.68 14.08
N ASP A 227 30.27 17.60 12.93
CA ASP A 227 29.64 17.24 11.66
C ASP A 227 29.11 15.81 11.62
N ASP A 228 29.84 14.86 12.21
CA ASP A 228 29.46 13.44 12.22
C ASP A 228 28.32 13.19 13.23
N MET A 229 28.35 13.87 14.38
CA MET A 229 27.22 13.92 15.31
C MET A 229 25.95 14.46 14.62
N LYS A 230 26.09 15.51 13.80
CA LYS A 230 24.95 16.05 13.04
C LYS A 230 24.44 15.08 11.98
N LYS A 231 25.31 14.33 11.30
CA LYS A 231 24.91 13.27 10.36
C LYS A 231 24.15 12.16 11.07
N LYS A 232 24.62 11.74 12.24
CA LYS A 232 23.95 10.73 13.07
C LYS A 232 22.55 11.19 13.46
N GLU A 233 22.42 12.40 14.01
CA GLU A 233 21.13 12.99 14.39
C GLU A 233 20.16 13.05 13.20
N LEU A 234 20.61 13.53 12.04
CA LEU A 234 19.77 13.63 10.84
C LEU A 234 19.45 12.27 10.22
N PHE A 235 20.34 11.28 10.36
CA PHE A 235 20.07 9.91 9.95
C PHE A 235 18.97 9.28 10.80
N GLU A 236 19.07 9.38 12.12
CA GLU A 236 18.05 8.87 13.05
C GLU A 236 16.71 9.57 12.84
N ALA A 237 16.72 10.90 12.66
CA ALA A 237 15.53 11.67 12.32
C ALA A 237 14.90 11.22 10.99
N LEU A 238 15.72 10.95 9.96
CA LEU A 238 15.25 10.52 8.65
C LEU A 238 14.67 9.11 8.70
N LEU A 239 15.34 8.19 9.39
CA LEU A 239 14.85 6.82 9.61
C LEU A 239 13.48 6.85 10.29
N LYS A 240 13.35 7.64 11.36
CA LYS A 240 12.09 7.84 12.06
C LYS A 240 11.00 8.39 11.12
N GLU A 241 11.30 9.41 10.33
CA GLU A 241 10.34 9.97 9.37
C GLU A 241 9.86 8.94 8.35
N LEU A 242 10.80 8.20 7.73
CA LEU A 242 10.48 7.21 6.70
C LEU A 242 9.69 6.04 7.29
N THR A 243 10.04 5.60 8.51
CA THR A 243 9.32 4.52 9.20
C THR A 243 7.89 4.95 9.52
N LEU A 244 7.71 6.13 10.10
CA LEU A 244 6.39 6.66 10.41
C LEU A 244 5.56 6.89 9.16
N GLN A 245 6.17 7.36 8.07
CA GLN A 245 5.50 7.44 6.79
C GLN A 245 5.03 6.05 6.36
N GLY A 246 5.85 5.01 6.41
CA GLY A 246 5.46 3.64 6.09
C GLY A 246 4.24 3.13 6.87
N LEU A 247 4.00 3.66 8.07
CA LEU A 247 2.90 3.29 8.97
C LEU A 247 1.64 4.19 8.84
N GLN A 248 1.71 5.30 8.13
CA GLN A 248 0.57 6.20 7.92
C GLN A 248 -0.49 5.59 7.00
N SER A 249 -1.76 5.95 7.22
CA SER A 249 -2.83 5.65 6.27
C SER A 249 -2.79 6.63 5.07
N PRO A 250 -3.36 6.24 3.91
CA PRO A 250 -3.49 7.16 2.78
C PRO A 250 -4.34 8.41 3.09
N SER A 251 -5.33 8.25 3.98
CA SER A 251 -6.28 9.30 4.36
C SER A 251 -5.74 10.27 5.42
N ASP A 252 -4.83 9.83 6.29
CA ASP A 252 -4.28 10.63 7.38
C ASP A 252 -2.75 10.51 7.44
N LYS A 253 -2.08 11.54 6.90
CA LYS A 253 -0.62 11.67 6.90
C LYS A 253 -0.06 12.25 8.19
N SER A 254 -0.91 12.59 9.16
CA SER A 254 -0.47 13.22 10.42
C SER A 254 -0.16 12.20 11.52
N MET A 255 -0.68 10.98 11.39
CA MET A 255 -0.66 9.92 12.39
C MET A 255 -0.16 8.60 11.80
N ALA A 256 0.74 7.91 12.50
CA ALA A 256 1.18 6.57 12.15
C ALA A 256 0.31 5.52 12.87
N ASN A 257 -0.17 4.51 12.16
CA ASN A 257 -0.97 3.42 12.72
C ASN A 257 -0.04 2.29 13.19
N LEU A 258 -0.07 1.97 14.48
CA LEU A 258 0.81 0.97 15.09
C LEU A 258 0.13 -0.39 15.27
N ALA A 259 -1.16 -0.40 15.61
CA ALA A 259 -1.94 -1.62 15.80
C ALA A 259 -3.41 -1.36 15.47
N ILE A 260 -4.10 -2.40 15.00
CA ILE A 260 -5.53 -2.35 14.65
C ILE A 260 -6.20 -3.61 15.18
N ALA A 261 -7.39 -3.46 15.76
CA ALA A 261 -8.25 -4.56 16.16
C ALA A 261 -9.70 -4.23 15.78
N GLY A 262 -10.54 -5.24 15.64
CA GLY A 262 -11.93 -5.02 15.27
C GLY A 262 -12.76 -6.28 15.44
N PHE A 263 -14.06 -6.08 15.60
CA PHE A 263 -15.04 -7.15 15.56
C PHE A 263 -16.19 -6.74 14.65
N ILE A 264 -16.86 -7.75 14.10
CA ILE A 264 -18.07 -7.60 13.29
C ILE A 264 -19.23 -8.32 13.97
N VAL A 265 -20.43 -7.83 13.71
CA VAL A 265 -21.69 -8.44 14.14
C VAL A 265 -22.50 -8.71 12.89
N ARG A 266 -22.86 -9.98 12.67
CA ARG A 266 -23.62 -10.44 11.50
C ARG A 266 -24.79 -11.34 11.88
N PRO A 267 -25.81 -11.47 11.00
CA PRO A 267 -26.87 -12.47 11.16
C PRO A 267 -26.32 -13.91 11.20
N LYS A 268 -26.93 -14.76 12.02
CA LYS A 268 -26.52 -16.17 12.21
C LYS A 268 -26.62 -17.03 10.95
N ASP A 269 -27.49 -16.66 10.01
CA ASP A 269 -27.77 -17.45 8.79
C ASP A 269 -26.69 -17.32 7.69
N ASP A 270 -25.73 -16.41 7.84
CA ASP A 270 -24.60 -16.29 6.92
C ASP A 270 -23.58 -17.41 7.16
N LYS A 271 -23.16 -18.06 6.07
CA LYS A 271 -22.24 -19.22 6.09
C LYS A 271 -20.98 -18.89 6.90
N GLU A 272 -20.62 -19.80 7.81
CA GLU A 272 -19.32 -19.80 8.48
C GLU A 272 -18.21 -19.87 7.43
N GLU A 273 -17.58 -18.73 7.14
CA GLU A 273 -16.25 -18.74 6.57
C GLU A 273 -15.28 -19.02 7.72
N MET A 274 -14.48 -20.07 7.59
CA MET A 274 -13.36 -20.33 8.50
C MET A 274 -12.28 -19.30 8.20
N LEU A 275 -11.95 -18.47 9.19
CA LEU A 275 -11.11 -17.30 8.99
C LEU A 275 -9.77 -17.52 9.70
N VAL A 276 -8.71 -17.59 8.90
CA VAL A 276 -7.33 -17.74 9.38
C VAL A 276 -6.79 -16.33 9.61
N SER A 277 -6.55 -15.95 10.87
CA SER A 277 -5.76 -14.74 11.15
C SER A 277 -4.31 -15.05 10.81
N ASN A 278 -3.72 -14.26 9.91
CA ASN A 278 -2.28 -14.28 9.73
C ASN A 278 -1.70 -13.33 10.78
N ASN A 279 -1.11 -13.86 11.84
CA ASN A 279 -0.32 -13.10 12.81
C ASN A 279 1.06 -12.70 12.22
N SER A 280 1.10 -12.22 10.97
CA SER A 280 2.36 -11.68 10.43
C SER A 280 2.66 -10.34 11.08
N LYS A 281 3.94 -9.97 11.16
CA LYS A 281 4.35 -8.63 11.60
C LYS A 281 4.37 -7.72 10.40
N ARG A 282 3.94 -6.46 10.54
CA ARG A 282 4.05 -5.49 9.45
C ARG A 282 5.52 -5.12 9.25
N HIS A 283 6.12 -5.62 8.17
CA HIS A 283 7.48 -5.25 7.79
C HIS A 283 7.51 -3.86 7.15
N VAL A 284 8.10 -2.89 7.85
CA VAL A 284 8.38 -1.58 7.26
C VAL A 284 9.66 -1.69 6.43
N HIS A 285 9.51 -1.51 5.12
CA HIS A 285 10.61 -1.51 4.17
C HIS A 285 11.04 -0.09 3.82
N ILE A 286 12.34 0.19 3.91
CA ILE A 286 12.93 1.49 3.60
C ILE A 286 14.07 1.31 2.60
N PRO A 287 14.02 1.95 1.42
CA PRO A 287 15.11 1.86 0.45
C PRO A 287 16.43 2.43 1.01
N GLU A 288 17.53 1.68 0.89
CA GLU A 288 18.88 2.08 1.33
C GLU A 288 19.31 3.39 0.63
N ALA A 289 18.86 3.57 -0.62
CA ALA A 289 19.12 4.74 -1.44
C ALA A 289 18.61 6.06 -0.81
N LEU A 290 17.61 6.01 0.08
CA LEU A 290 17.13 7.19 0.81
C LEU A 290 18.02 7.51 2.02
N LEU A 291 18.61 6.50 2.65
CA LEU A 291 19.39 6.64 3.89
C LEU A 291 20.88 6.93 3.65
N LEU A 292 21.49 6.38 2.59
CA LEU A 292 22.91 6.60 2.30
C LEU A 292 23.33 8.07 2.04
N PRO A 293 22.53 8.91 1.35
CA PRO A 293 22.94 10.28 1.04
C PRO A 293 23.28 11.12 2.27
N ILE A 294 22.56 10.94 3.39
CA ILE A 294 22.81 11.74 4.61
C ILE A 294 24.14 11.36 5.26
N LEU A 295 24.49 10.07 5.28
CA LEU A 295 25.78 9.61 5.82
C LEU A 295 26.97 10.08 4.96
N ARG A 296 26.75 10.28 3.65
CA ARG A 296 27.76 10.78 2.70
C ARG A 296 27.77 12.29 2.50
N ALA A 297 26.86 13.02 3.15
CA ALA A 297 26.78 14.46 3.00
C ALA A 297 28.10 15.14 3.40
N ARG A 298 28.47 16.20 2.68
CA ARG A 298 29.62 17.03 3.05
C ARG A 298 29.26 17.88 4.27
N ALA A 299 30.27 18.32 5.00
CA ALA A 299 30.10 19.28 6.08
C ALA A 299 29.35 20.53 5.59
N GLY A 300 28.36 20.98 6.35
CA GLY A 300 27.50 22.11 6.02
C GLY A 300 26.35 21.83 5.04
N THR A 301 26.29 20.65 4.39
CA THR A 301 25.20 20.31 3.44
C THR A 301 24.20 19.29 3.99
N GLN A 302 24.39 18.80 5.21
CA GLN A 302 23.63 17.67 5.77
C GLN A 302 22.12 17.97 5.81
N GLU A 303 21.72 19.16 6.26
CA GLU A 303 20.31 19.56 6.33
C GLU A 303 19.64 19.68 4.96
N GLN A 304 20.38 20.17 3.96
CA GLN A 304 19.86 20.29 2.60
C GLN A 304 19.62 18.90 1.99
N VAL A 305 20.55 17.96 2.23
CA VAL A 305 20.39 16.56 1.80
C VAL A 305 19.19 15.92 2.50
N TYR A 306 19.06 16.09 3.82
CA TYR A 306 17.91 15.61 4.59
C TYR A 306 16.57 16.10 3.99
N LYS A 307 16.43 17.41 3.78
CA LYS A 307 15.22 18.01 3.19
C LYS A 307 14.96 17.50 1.76
N SER A 308 16.01 17.33 0.97
CA SER A 308 15.92 16.80 -0.40
C SER A 308 15.40 15.37 -0.42
N VAL A 309 15.96 14.49 0.42
CA VAL A 309 15.53 13.09 0.53
C VAL A 309 14.08 13.00 1.00
N LEU A 310 13.68 13.75 2.03
CA LEU A 310 12.29 13.76 2.47
C LEU A 310 11.32 14.23 1.38
N SER A 311 11.72 15.26 0.62
CA SER A 311 10.90 15.71 -0.51
C SER A 311 10.79 14.64 -1.60
N ALA A 312 11.87 13.90 -1.87
CA ALA A 312 11.90 12.83 -2.85
C ALA A 312 11.02 11.65 -2.40
N SER A 313 11.09 11.25 -1.12
CA SER A 313 10.25 10.20 -0.55
C SER A 313 8.76 10.59 -0.55
N ASN A 314 8.42 11.83 -0.16
CA ASN A 314 7.05 12.33 -0.26
C ASN A 314 6.53 12.37 -1.70
N ASN A 315 7.39 12.72 -2.66
CA ASN A 315 7.06 12.67 -4.08
C ASN A 315 6.92 11.23 -4.59
N GLN A 316 7.73 10.29 -4.08
CA GLN A 316 7.61 8.86 -4.39
C GLN A 316 6.28 8.31 -3.89
N LYS A 317 5.86 8.59 -2.65
CA LYS A 317 4.53 8.24 -2.13
C LYS A 317 3.38 8.89 -2.89
N ASN A 318 3.51 10.16 -3.27
CA ASN A 318 2.50 10.83 -4.09
C ASN A 318 2.47 10.29 -5.53
N ASN A 319 3.54 9.65 -5.99
CA ASN A 319 3.62 8.98 -7.29
C ASN A 319 3.24 7.48 -7.20
N GLU A 320 3.36 6.83 -6.04
CA GLU A 320 2.82 5.49 -5.76
C GLU A 320 1.28 5.47 -5.83
N VAL A 321 0.63 6.64 -5.76
CA VAL A 321 -0.79 6.81 -6.09
C VAL A 321 -0.98 7.76 -7.29
N LYS A 322 -0.08 7.70 -8.27
CA LYS A 322 -0.50 7.96 -9.64
C LYS A 322 -0.84 6.62 -10.25
N ASP A 323 -2.11 6.23 -10.11
CA ASP A 323 -2.64 5.05 -10.79
C ASP A 323 -2.21 5.14 -12.25
N PHE A 324 -1.34 4.22 -12.65
CA PHE A 324 -0.80 4.22 -13.98
C PHE A 324 -1.95 3.96 -14.95
N THR A 325 -2.43 5.01 -15.60
CA THR A 325 -3.39 4.90 -16.69
C THR A 325 -2.63 5.10 -18.00
N PRO A 326 -2.34 4.03 -18.75
CA PRO A 326 -1.55 4.13 -19.96
C PRO A 326 -2.20 5.07 -20.97
N GLN A 327 -1.38 5.89 -21.62
CA GLN A 327 -1.79 6.82 -22.66
C GLN A 327 -1.49 6.30 -24.06
N SER A 328 -0.52 5.40 -24.17
CA SER A 328 -0.04 4.76 -25.40
C SER A 328 -0.50 3.29 -25.48
N GLY A 329 -0.21 2.62 -26.60
CA GLY A 329 -0.40 1.18 -26.74
C GLY A 329 0.76 0.40 -26.14
N TYR A 330 0.50 -0.79 -25.61
CA TYR A 330 1.54 -1.61 -24.97
C TYR A 330 2.69 -1.94 -25.92
N LEU A 331 2.40 -2.32 -27.18
CA LEU A 331 3.46 -2.61 -28.15
C LEU A 331 4.28 -1.36 -28.53
N ASP A 332 3.66 -0.18 -28.54
CA ASP A 332 4.35 1.07 -28.85
C ASP A 332 5.34 1.42 -27.74
N ALA A 333 4.94 1.25 -26.48
CA ALA A 333 5.80 1.43 -25.33
C ALA A 333 6.89 0.35 -25.24
N LYS A 334 6.56 -0.91 -25.54
CA LYS A 334 7.52 -2.03 -25.55
C LYS A 334 8.62 -1.83 -26.61
N GLU A 335 8.25 -1.43 -27.83
CA GLU A 335 9.21 -1.13 -28.91
C GLU A 335 10.11 0.05 -28.53
N ALA A 336 9.55 1.15 -28.03
CA ALA A 336 10.33 2.30 -27.59
C ALA A 336 11.29 1.94 -26.44
N TYR A 337 10.85 1.12 -25.48
CA TYR A 337 11.71 0.62 -24.42
C TYR A 337 12.87 -0.22 -24.95
N TYR A 338 12.59 -1.11 -25.91
CA TYR A 338 13.60 -1.96 -26.54
C TYR A 338 14.65 -1.13 -27.29
N ASP A 339 14.22 -0.19 -28.12
CA ASP A 339 15.12 0.69 -28.87
C ASP A 339 16.00 1.52 -27.92
N LEU A 340 15.41 2.05 -26.84
CA LEU A 340 16.14 2.79 -25.81
C LEU A 340 17.15 1.92 -25.05
N CYS A 341 16.85 0.64 -24.80
CA CYS A 341 17.82 -0.30 -24.22
C CYS A 341 19.04 -0.46 -25.12
N LEU A 342 18.83 -0.58 -26.43
CA LEU A 342 19.92 -0.71 -27.40
C LEU A 342 20.73 0.58 -27.50
N GLU A 343 20.08 1.74 -27.67
CA GLU A 343 20.74 3.03 -27.78
C GLU A 343 21.55 3.36 -26.50
N PHE A 344 21.02 2.99 -25.32
CA PHE A 344 21.73 3.16 -24.04
C PHE A 344 22.97 2.25 -23.94
N ARG A 345 22.89 0.99 -24.39
CA ARG A 345 24.03 0.07 -24.41
C ARG A 345 25.13 0.54 -25.36
N GLU A 346 24.77 1.11 -26.49
CA GLU A 346 25.72 1.55 -27.52
C GLU A 346 26.36 2.92 -27.22
N HIS A 347 25.59 3.86 -26.67
CA HIS A 347 26.01 5.26 -26.56
C HIS A 347 26.12 5.79 -25.13
N GLY A 348 25.52 5.13 -24.14
CA GLY A 348 25.44 5.61 -22.76
C GLY A 348 24.53 6.84 -22.59
N ALA A 349 23.85 6.95 -21.44
CA ALA A 349 23.02 8.11 -21.10
C ALA A 349 23.84 9.40 -20.89
N PRO A 350 23.23 10.60 -21.09
CA PRO A 350 21.78 10.81 -21.15
C PRO A 350 21.18 11.34 -22.46
N PHE A 351 19.86 11.15 -22.62
CA PHE A 351 19.06 11.56 -23.77
C PHE A 351 18.36 12.91 -23.55
N GLU A 352 18.12 13.67 -24.62
CA GLU A 352 17.25 14.85 -24.57
C GLU A 352 15.77 14.46 -24.67
N LEU A 353 14.93 14.92 -23.72
CA LEU A 353 13.51 14.61 -23.70
C LEU A 353 12.80 14.97 -25.01
N ALA A 354 13.14 16.12 -25.61
CA ALA A 354 12.52 16.59 -26.84
C ALA A 354 12.79 15.64 -28.03
N LYS A 355 14.01 15.08 -28.12
CA LYS A 355 14.37 14.08 -29.15
C LYS A 355 13.54 12.81 -28.97
N LEU A 356 13.45 12.31 -27.74
CA LEU A 356 12.67 11.10 -27.43
C LEU A 356 11.17 11.29 -27.70
N GLN A 357 10.61 12.43 -27.32
CA GLN A 357 9.20 12.75 -27.59
C GLN A 357 8.92 12.93 -29.07
N ALA A 358 9.86 13.48 -29.85
CA ALA A 358 9.73 13.60 -31.30
C ALA A 358 9.75 12.22 -32.00
N GLN A 359 10.55 11.27 -31.49
CA GLN A 359 10.71 9.95 -32.06
C GLN A 359 9.58 8.98 -31.68
N TYR A 360 9.28 8.86 -30.38
CA TYR A 360 8.34 7.85 -29.86
C TYR A 360 6.97 8.42 -29.49
N GLY A 361 6.85 9.74 -29.40
CA GLY A 361 5.63 10.44 -28.98
C GLY A 361 5.56 10.70 -27.47
N GLU A 362 4.91 11.80 -27.11
CA GLU A 362 4.78 12.24 -25.71
C GLU A 362 4.11 11.20 -24.81
N ALA A 363 3.05 10.54 -25.28
CA ALA A 363 2.32 9.53 -24.54
C ALA A 363 3.19 8.33 -24.18
N VAL A 364 4.01 7.84 -25.12
CA VAL A 364 4.91 6.69 -24.90
C VAL A 364 5.97 7.04 -23.86
N ILE A 365 6.63 8.19 -24.01
CA ILE A 365 7.66 8.62 -23.04
C ILE A 365 7.07 8.85 -21.65
N THR A 366 5.84 9.37 -21.59
CA THR A 366 5.13 9.55 -20.32
C THR A 366 4.82 8.21 -19.65
N ASP A 367 4.33 7.22 -20.41
CA ASP A 367 4.07 5.88 -19.89
C ASP A 367 5.35 5.19 -19.41
N LEU A 368 6.45 5.28 -20.19
CA LEU A 368 7.76 4.74 -19.80
C LEU A 368 8.31 5.36 -18.51
N LYS A 369 8.07 6.66 -18.28
CA LYS A 369 8.41 7.30 -17.00
C LYS A 369 7.55 6.77 -15.86
N TYR A 370 6.24 6.59 -16.09
CA TYR A 370 5.33 6.12 -15.05
C TYR A 370 5.59 4.68 -14.63
N ILE A 371 5.92 3.79 -15.56
CA ILE A 371 6.28 2.40 -15.22
C ILE A 371 7.69 2.26 -14.66
N GLY A 372 8.42 3.36 -14.44
CA GLY A 372 9.76 3.36 -13.86
C GLY A 372 10.89 2.95 -14.82
N ALA A 373 10.64 2.90 -16.13
CA ALA A 373 11.67 2.61 -17.13
C ALA A 373 12.58 3.83 -17.42
N LEU A 374 12.07 5.04 -17.22
CA LEU A 374 12.78 6.29 -17.47
C LEU A 374 12.67 7.25 -16.28
N ALA A 375 13.73 8.00 -16.00
CA ALA A 375 13.71 9.18 -15.14
C ALA A 375 14.09 10.43 -15.94
N SER A 376 13.65 11.60 -15.48
CA SER A 376 14.14 12.87 -16.04
C SER A 376 14.50 13.85 -14.93
N ASP A 377 15.57 14.62 -15.15
CA ASP A 377 15.93 15.71 -14.25
C ASP A 377 15.20 17.02 -14.60
N ARG A 378 15.49 18.08 -13.85
CA ARG A 378 14.92 19.43 -14.05
C ARG A 378 15.36 20.11 -15.34
N ARG A 379 16.37 19.58 -16.04
CA ARG A 379 16.92 20.12 -17.29
C ARG A 379 16.37 19.39 -18.52
N ASN A 380 15.32 18.57 -18.36
CA ASN A 380 14.73 17.75 -19.41
C ASN A 380 15.72 16.72 -19.99
N THR A 381 16.70 16.32 -19.20
CA THR A 381 17.61 15.24 -19.52
C THR A 381 17.01 13.92 -18.99
N VAL A 382 16.91 12.92 -19.85
CA VAL A 382 16.27 11.63 -19.58
C VAL A 382 17.34 10.56 -19.37
N TYR A 383 17.17 9.80 -18.29
CA TYR A 383 18.02 8.68 -17.90
C TYR A 383 17.22 7.39 -18.02
N PHE A 384 17.87 6.36 -18.56
CA PHE A 384 17.33 5.02 -18.60
C PHE A 384 17.49 4.36 -17.23
N ILE A 385 16.43 3.73 -16.72
CA ILE A 385 16.45 2.95 -15.48
C ILE A 385 16.24 1.48 -15.87
N SER A 386 17.25 0.66 -15.60
CA SER A 386 17.15 -0.80 -15.75
C SER A 386 17.06 -1.44 -14.36
N PRO A 387 15.85 -1.65 -13.81
CA PRO A 387 15.71 -2.36 -12.54
C PRO A 387 16.03 -3.85 -12.66
N TYR A 388 16.12 -4.38 -13.89
CA TYR A 388 16.42 -5.78 -14.20
C TYR A 388 17.61 -5.87 -15.19
N PRO A 389 18.85 -5.58 -14.75
CA PRO A 389 20.00 -5.44 -15.65
C PRO A 389 20.40 -6.74 -16.37
N ASP A 390 20.12 -7.90 -15.77
CA ASP A 390 20.46 -9.22 -16.31
C ASP A 390 19.30 -9.90 -17.06
N THR A 391 18.20 -9.17 -17.28
CA THR A 391 17.00 -9.68 -17.94
C THR A 391 16.91 -9.17 -19.38
N GLU A 392 16.47 -10.02 -20.30
CA GLU A 392 16.19 -9.60 -21.67
C GLU A 392 15.21 -8.42 -21.69
N PRO A 393 15.43 -7.38 -22.52
CA PRO A 393 14.62 -6.15 -22.49
C PRO A 393 13.12 -6.41 -22.58
N GLU A 394 12.71 -7.40 -23.35
CA GLU A 394 11.30 -7.77 -23.47
C GLU A 394 10.69 -8.24 -22.15
N HIS A 395 11.39 -9.11 -21.42
CA HIS A 395 10.92 -9.62 -20.13
C HIS A 395 11.02 -8.55 -19.04
N ALA A 396 12.04 -7.69 -19.11
CA ALA A 396 12.18 -6.55 -18.20
C ALA A 396 11.00 -5.56 -18.35
N PHE A 397 10.58 -5.29 -19.59
CA PHE A 397 9.41 -4.45 -19.85
C PHE A 397 8.12 -5.07 -19.31
N ASP A 398 7.92 -6.38 -19.53
CA ASP A 398 6.74 -7.09 -19.03
C ASP A 398 6.67 -7.05 -17.51
N ALA A 399 7.80 -7.27 -16.83
CA ALA A 399 7.89 -7.16 -15.37
C ALA A 399 7.60 -5.73 -14.88
N LEU A 400 8.09 -4.70 -15.57
CA LEU A 400 7.78 -3.30 -15.25
C LEU A 400 6.30 -2.98 -15.44
N ALA A 401 5.69 -3.41 -16.54
CA ALA A 401 4.27 -3.19 -16.79
C ALA A 401 3.39 -3.91 -15.75
N LEU A 402 3.71 -5.15 -15.40
CA LEU A 402 2.97 -5.94 -14.40
C LEU A 402 3.19 -5.49 -12.95
N SER A 403 4.26 -4.74 -12.68
CA SER A 403 4.46 -4.11 -11.38
C SER A 403 3.43 -3.01 -11.09
N GLN A 404 2.73 -2.51 -12.13
CA GLN A 404 1.70 -1.50 -12.00
C GLN A 404 0.37 -2.13 -11.57
N GLU A 405 -0.17 -1.70 -10.43
CA GLU A 405 -1.40 -2.24 -9.85
C GLU A 405 -2.59 -2.20 -10.81
N THR A 406 -2.75 -1.09 -11.54
CA THR A 406 -3.83 -0.89 -12.51
C THR A 406 -3.79 -1.89 -13.68
N VAL A 407 -2.59 -2.26 -14.14
CA VAL A 407 -2.40 -3.24 -15.23
C VAL A 407 -2.71 -4.63 -14.71
N ARG A 408 -2.18 -5.00 -13.53
CA ARG A 408 -2.46 -6.30 -12.89
C ARG A 408 -3.94 -6.49 -12.56
N PHE A 409 -4.62 -5.43 -12.11
CA PHE A 409 -6.06 -5.44 -11.87
C PHE A 409 -6.82 -5.70 -13.17
N ALA A 410 -6.52 -4.95 -14.23
CA ALA A 410 -7.14 -5.14 -15.53
C ALA A 410 -6.86 -6.53 -16.14
N GLU A 411 -5.66 -7.09 -15.94
CA GLU A 411 -5.30 -8.44 -16.37
C GLU A 411 -6.13 -9.50 -15.66
N THR A 412 -6.36 -9.34 -14.35
CA THR A 412 -7.21 -10.24 -13.55
C THR A 412 -8.63 -10.24 -14.09
N LEU A 413 -9.22 -9.06 -14.32
CA LEU A 413 -10.57 -8.95 -14.87
C LEU A 413 -10.71 -9.54 -16.28
N VAL A 414 -9.71 -9.32 -17.14
CA VAL A 414 -9.70 -9.87 -18.50
C VAL A 414 -9.49 -11.39 -18.49
N ARG A 415 -8.71 -11.92 -17.56
CA ARG A 415 -8.52 -13.37 -17.40
C ARG A 415 -9.82 -14.04 -16.97
N ASP A 416 -10.51 -13.44 -16.01
CA ASP A 416 -11.73 -14.01 -15.42
C ASP A 416 -12.94 -13.82 -16.35
N ASN A 417 -12.96 -12.72 -17.12
CA ASN A 417 -13.95 -12.45 -18.16
C ASN A 417 -13.30 -11.82 -19.42
N PRO A 418 -12.89 -12.64 -20.41
CA PRO A 418 -12.24 -12.15 -21.64
C PRO A 418 -13.03 -11.11 -22.43
N GLU A 419 -14.36 -11.16 -22.35
CA GLU A 419 -15.28 -10.27 -23.05
C GLU A 419 -15.58 -8.97 -22.29
N ILE A 420 -15.03 -8.79 -21.07
CA ILE A 420 -15.27 -7.60 -20.26
C ILE A 420 -15.00 -6.31 -21.04
N SER A 421 -15.95 -5.38 -21.05
CA SER A 421 -15.78 -4.15 -21.82
C SER A 421 -14.74 -3.24 -21.16
N GLY A 422 -14.00 -2.45 -21.95
CA GLY A 422 -13.07 -1.47 -21.40
C GLY A 422 -13.75 -0.44 -20.48
N THR A 423 -15.03 -0.13 -20.71
CA THR A 423 -15.79 0.74 -19.80
C THR A 423 -16.04 0.08 -18.45
N ALA A 424 -16.33 -1.23 -18.42
CA ALA A 424 -16.54 -1.99 -17.18
C ALA A 424 -15.25 -2.07 -16.36
N ILE A 425 -14.12 -2.41 -17.00
CA ILE A 425 -12.79 -2.34 -16.36
C ILE A 425 -12.56 -0.97 -15.73
N GLY A 426 -12.89 0.11 -16.44
CA GLY A 426 -12.71 1.46 -15.93
C GLY A 426 -13.61 1.82 -14.74
N LEU A 427 -14.81 1.25 -14.65
CA LEU A 427 -15.71 1.46 -13.51
C LEU A 427 -15.27 0.65 -12.30
N GLU A 428 -14.96 -0.64 -12.50
CA GLU A 428 -14.46 -1.52 -11.44
C GLU A 428 -13.14 -1.03 -10.88
N LEU A 429 -12.25 -0.52 -11.73
CA LEU A 429 -10.99 0.07 -11.27
C LEU A 429 -11.23 1.38 -10.48
N ALA A 430 -12.18 2.21 -10.92
CA ALA A 430 -12.51 3.44 -10.19
C ALA A 430 -13.06 3.12 -8.80
N GLU A 431 -13.92 2.10 -8.69
CA GLU A 431 -14.41 1.58 -7.42
C GLU A 431 -13.29 1.00 -6.55
N HIS A 432 -12.44 0.13 -7.09
CA HIS A 432 -11.27 -0.43 -6.41
C HIS A 432 -10.34 0.64 -5.83
N LEU A 433 -10.18 1.75 -6.55
CA LEU A 433 -9.33 2.87 -6.14
C LEU A 433 -10.06 3.94 -5.30
N GLY A 434 -11.35 3.77 -5.03
CA GLY A 434 -12.17 4.77 -4.32
C GLY A 434 -12.27 6.11 -5.05
N ARG A 435 -12.29 6.10 -6.39
CA ARG A 435 -12.33 7.29 -7.26
C ARG A 435 -13.67 7.40 -7.98
N ASP A 436 -14.14 8.63 -8.16
CA ASP A 436 -15.31 8.92 -8.99
C ASP A 436 -14.87 9.28 -10.41
N TRP A 437 -14.83 8.30 -11.30
CA TRP A 437 -14.53 8.51 -12.72
C TRP A 437 -15.80 8.75 -13.52
N SER A 438 -15.85 9.87 -14.24
CA SER A 438 -16.91 10.08 -15.24
C SER A 438 -16.96 8.90 -16.23
N ARG A 439 -18.15 8.59 -16.75
CA ARG A 439 -18.34 7.51 -17.74
C ARG A 439 -17.40 7.64 -18.96
N GLY A 440 -17.07 8.86 -19.36
CA GLY A 440 -16.10 9.13 -20.43
C GLY A 440 -14.65 8.84 -20.04
N SER A 441 -14.28 9.08 -18.79
CA SER A 441 -12.97 8.73 -18.24
C SER A 441 -12.82 7.21 -18.07
N ALA A 442 -13.82 6.55 -17.47
CA ALA A 442 -13.85 5.09 -17.32
C ALA A 442 -13.70 4.37 -18.67
N LYS A 443 -14.45 4.82 -19.69
CA LYS A 443 -14.33 4.28 -21.06
C LYS A 443 -12.93 4.45 -21.65
N ARG A 444 -12.29 5.61 -21.45
CA ARG A 444 -10.96 5.91 -22.00
C ARG A 444 -9.88 5.11 -21.29
N TYR A 445 -9.81 5.19 -19.97
CA TYR A 445 -8.77 4.55 -19.17
C TYR A 445 -8.90 3.03 -19.17
N GLY A 446 -10.10 2.50 -18.93
CA GLY A 446 -10.31 1.06 -18.94
C GLY A 446 -10.17 0.45 -20.34
N GLY A 447 -10.44 1.21 -21.41
CA GLY A 447 -10.10 0.81 -22.78
C GLY A 447 -8.60 0.64 -23.02
N GLN A 448 -7.78 1.57 -22.49
CA GLN A 448 -6.32 1.46 -22.61
C GLN A 448 -5.74 0.36 -21.73
N LEU A 449 -6.23 0.24 -20.50
CA LEU A 449 -5.84 -0.83 -19.60
C LEU A 449 -6.20 -2.22 -20.16
N LYS A 450 -7.37 -2.37 -20.79
CA LYS A 450 -7.71 -3.62 -21.50
C LYS A 450 -6.69 -3.93 -22.60
N ASN A 451 -6.24 -2.93 -23.36
CA ASN A 451 -5.24 -3.14 -24.40
C ASN A 451 -3.89 -3.55 -23.81
N TRP A 452 -3.49 -2.93 -22.69
CA TRP A 452 -2.25 -3.27 -22.00
C TRP A 452 -2.29 -4.67 -21.37
N ALA A 453 -3.37 -5.02 -20.69
CA ALA A 453 -3.61 -6.36 -20.15
C ALA A 453 -3.56 -7.45 -21.26
N LEU A 454 -4.11 -7.14 -22.44
CA LEU A 454 -4.07 -8.05 -23.60
C LEU A 454 -2.76 -7.95 -24.40
N ARG A 455 -1.79 -7.14 -23.97
CA ARG A 455 -0.51 -6.90 -24.64
C ARG A 455 -0.67 -6.44 -26.10
N ARG A 456 -1.70 -5.65 -26.38
CA ARG A 456 -2.05 -5.16 -27.72
C ARG A 456 -1.43 -3.79 -28.00
N GLY A 457 -1.03 -3.57 -29.26
CA GLY A 457 -0.65 -2.25 -29.75
C GLY A 457 -1.86 -1.32 -29.85
N SER A 458 -1.61 -0.01 -29.87
CA SER A 458 -2.68 0.95 -30.11
C SER A 458 -3.19 0.77 -31.54
N LYS A 459 -4.51 0.59 -31.70
CA LYS A 459 -5.15 0.72 -33.03
C LYS A 459 -4.90 2.11 -33.66
N ASN A 460 -4.36 3.06 -32.89
CA ASN A 460 -4.09 4.43 -33.30
C ASN A 460 -2.66 4.67 -33.82
N ARG A 461 -1.85 3.63 -34.08
CA ARG A 461 -0.77 3.71 -35.09
C ARG A 461 -1.30 3.69 -36.53
N GLY A 462 -2.45 4.29 -36.73
CA GLY A 462 -2.58 5.27 -37.78
C GLY A 462 -3.01 6.58 -37.13
N ARG A 463 -2.20 7.65 -37.26
CA ARG A 463 -2.82 8.80 -37.93
C ARG A 463 -3.42 8.19 -39.18
N SER A 464 -4.71 7.93 -39.20
CA SER A 464 -5.40 7.54 -40.42
C SER A 464 -4.92 8.56 -41.44
N LEU A 465 -4.12 8.14 -42.44
CA LEU A 465 -3.70 9.03 -43.51
C LEU A 465 -4.98 9.72 -43.94
N ILE A 466 -5.05 11.02 -43.69
CA ILE A 466 -6.25 11.77 -44.02
C ILE A 466 -6.33 11.64 -45.54
N ILE A 467 -7.39 11.02 -46.04
CA ILE A 467 -7.60 10.84 -47.47
C ILE A 467 -7.74 12.26 -48.06
N ARG A 468 -6.64 12.79 -48.58
CA ARG A 468 -6.46 14.12 -49.17
C ARG A 468 -5.37 14.07 -50.23
N GLY A 469 -5.49 14.91 -51.25
CA GLY A 469 -4.48 15.07 -52.31
C GLY A 469 -4.22 13.75 -53.05
N LEU A 470 -2.95 13.39 -53.25
CA LEU A 470 -2.55 12.19 -54.00
C LEU A 470 -3.10 10.86 -53.42
N VAL A 471 -3.35 10.80 -52.11
CA VAL A 471 -3.94 9.63 -51.46
C VAL A 471 -5.44 9.54 -51.79
N GLU A 472 -6.12 10.67 -51.92
CA GLU A 472 -7.53 10.76 -52.31
C GLU A 472 -7.74 10.29 -53.75
N GLU A 473 -6.92 10.76 -54.69
CA GLU A 473 -6.97 10.33 -56.09
C GLU A 473 -6.78 8.81 -56.22
N ARG A 474 -5.83 8.23 -55.48
CA ARG A 474 -5.57 6.78 -55.48
C ARG A 474 -6.72 5.98 -54.86
N VAL A 475 -7.27 6.44 -53.74
CA VAL A 475 -8.44 5.80 -53.12
C VAL A 475 -9.65 5.85 -54.05
N LEU A 476 -9.88 6.98 -54.73
CA LEU A 476 -10.99 7.14 -55.68
C LEU A 476 -10.84 6.23 -56.90
N ALA A 477 -9.64 6.13 -57.49
CA ALA A 477 -9.37 5.22 -58.59
C ALA A 477 -9.62 3.75 -58.20
N MET A 478 -9.09 3.32 -57.05
CA MET A 478 -9.29 1.95 -56.56
C MET A 478 -10.74 1.63 -56.20
N LEU A 479 -11.49 2.60 -55.68
CA LEU A 479 -12.93 2.44 -55.45
C LEU A 479 -13.73 2.38 -56.75
N ALA A 480 -13.33 3.13 -57.79
CA ALA A 480 -13.94 3.06 -59.12
C ALA A 480 -13.70 1.69 -59.78
N ASP A 481 -12.54 1.09 -59.53
CA ASP A 481 -12.18 -0.27 -59.95
C ASP A 481 -12.90 -1.37 -59.13
N GLY A 482 -13.74 -1.00 -58.17
CA GLY A 482 -14.54 -1.94 -57.37
C GLY A 482 -13.76 -2.66 -56.27
N ARG A 483 -12.55 -2.21 -55.92
CA ARG A 483 -11.76 -2.87 -54.87
C ARG A 483 -12.41 -2.71 -53.49
N PRO A 484 -12.43 -3.76 -52.65
CA PRO A 484 -12.99 -3.67 -51.31
C PRO A 484 -12.12 -2.79 -50.40
N ALA A 485 -12.75 -2.09 -49.47
CA ALA A 485 -12.07 -1.16 -48.55
C ALA A 485 -10.96 -1.81 -47.70
N THR A 486 -11.04 -3.13 -47.47
CA THR A 486 -10.00 -3.91 -46.80
C THR A 486 -8.71 -3.97 -47.61
N GLU A 487 -8.83 -4.25 -48.90
CA GLU A 487 -7.69 -4.34 -49.82
C GLU A 487 -7.07 -2.95 -50.06
N ILE A 488 -7.91 -1.92 -50.24
CA ILE A 488 -7.44 -0.54 -50.37
C ILE A 488 -6.68 -0.10 -49.10
N GLY A 489 -7.21 -0.46 -47.93
CA GLY A 489 -6.58 -0.15 -46.66
C GLY A 489 -5.21 -0.80 -46.51
N GLU A 490 -5.07 -2.06 -46.92
CA GLU A 490 -3.81 -2.79 -46.89
C GLU A 490 -2.77 -2.19 -47.85
N LEU A 491 -3.17 -1.94 -49.11
CA LEU A 491 -2.28 -1.40 -50.15
C LEU A 491 -1.78 0.02 -49.85
N LEU A 492 -2.64 0.86 -49.26
CA LEU A 492 -2.32 2.26 -48.97
C LEU A 492 -1.89 2.48 -47.52
N LYS A 493 -1.81 1.42 -46.70
CA LYS A 493 -1.55 1.49 -45.25
C LYS A 493 -2.52 2.44 -44.53
N ILE A 494 -3.80 2.38 -44.88
CA ILE A 494 -4.90 3.16 -44.28
C ILE A 494 -5.86 2.18 -43.59
N SER A 495 -6.46 2.57 -42.46
CA SER A 495 -7.51 1.75 -41.85
C SER A 495 -8.66 1.52 -42.86
N PRO A 496 -9.11 0.27 -43.07
CA PRO A 496 -10.25 -0.03 -43.92
C PRO A 496 -11.50 0.76 -43.53
N GLU A 497 -11.68 1.05 -42.24
CA GLU A 497 -12.82 1.82 -41.74
C GLU A 497 -12.76 3.29 -42.17
N THR A 498 -11.55 3.87 -42.28
CA THR A 498 -11.34 5.21 -42.83
C THR A 498 -11.76 5.27 -44.30
N VAL A 499 -11.40 4.26 -45.10
CA VAL A 499 -11.82 4.15 -46.51
C VAL A 499 -13.35 4.03 -46.62
N ARG A 500 -13.98 3.16 -45.81
CA ARG A 500 -15.46 3.02 -45.77
C ARG A 500 -16.15 4.32 -45.35
N ARG A 501 -15.59 5.05 -44.39
CA ARG A 501 -16.15 6.33 -43.92
C ARG A 501 -16.06 7.40 -45.01
N TYR A 502 -14.96 7.42 -45.76
CA TYR A 502 -14.76 8.33 -46.89
C TYR A 502 -15.74 8.04 -48.03
N ASP A 503 -15.87 6.78 -48.48
CA ASP A 503 -16.80 6.42 -49.57
C ASP A 503 -18.27 6.72 -49.20
N ARG A 504 -18.67 6.45 -47.95
CA ARG A 504 -20.00 6.84 -47.43
C ARG A 504 -20.23 8.36 -47.48
N ALA A 505 -19.26 9.14 -47.04
CA ALA A 505 -19.36 10.60 -47.05
C ALA A 505 -19.44 11.16 -48.48
N ARG A 506 -18.71 10.57 -49.44
CA ARG A 506 -18.76 10.92 -50.86
C ARG A 506 -20.12 10.62 -51.48
N LYS A 507 -20.64 9.39 -51.30
CA LYS A 507 -21.94 8.98 -51.82
C LYS A 507 -23.07 9.88 -51.31
N LYS A 508 -22.98 10.32 -50.05
CA LYS A 508 -23.92 11.27 -49.46
C LYS A 508 -23.83 12.68 -50.09
N LYS A 509 -22.63 13.18 -50.39
CA LYS A 509 -22.46 14.46 -51.10
C LYS A 509 -22.91 14.42 -52.55
N GLY A 510 -22.81 13.26 -53.21
CA GLY A 510 -23.28 13.07 -54.59
C GLY A 510 -24.77 12.78 -54.73
N SER A 511 -25.51 12.57 -53.64
CA SER A 511 -26.98 12.48 -53.66
C SER A 511 -27.68 13.82 -53.40
N ASP A 512 -26.94 14.79 -52.87
CA ASP A 512 -27.42 16.14 -52.54
C ASP A 512 -27.10 17.17 -53.65
N ALA A 513 -26.49 16.72 -54.76
CA ALA A 513 -26.21 17.46 -55.99
C ALA A 513 -26.89 16.77 -57.17
#